data_AF-A0A931K4U1-F1
#
_entry.id   AF-A0A931K4U1-F1
#
_cell.length_a   1.000
_cell.length_b   1.000
_cell.length_c   1.000
_cell.angle_alpha   90.00
_cell.angle_beta   90.00
_cell.angle_gamma   90.00
#
_symmetry.space_group_name_H-M   'P 1'
#
loop_
_entity.id
_entity.type
_entity.pdbx_description
1 polymer ?
#
loop_
_entity_poly.entity_id
_entity_poly.type
_entity_poly.pdbx_seq_one_letter_code
_entity_poly.pdbx_strand_id
1 'polypeptide(L)'
;MTHLALLAALVLQTAQPSVMPADLEGVWDVALDYDPGAPPSATVMDITTAGEDGSLEGSFYGTQFETARFAAREGFVAFTFVTSDNSGPYLHSGRLYSDGLIVGQTLSTGRDFLMPWTARRQGASPVADEAEAALAALATNQMTAYVMAHDDASIRDLAHPDYLLVLAPGVLESLEMVDGTSTNVELTRWDQSVLDTRIVGDTGIVTVRVDAAGIVSGRPFPERLIISHVFVREGEGADWQLLHRTMTPITVPEEFYEDVTGRALGWAAED
;
A
#
# COMPACT_ATOMS: atom_id res chain seq x y z
N MET A 1 20.99 -9.90 -48.30
CA MET A 1 19.62 -9.51 -47.94
C MET A 1 19.50 -9.66 -46.44
N THR A 2 19.58 -8.54 -45.72
CA THR A 2 19.71 -8.52 -44.26
C THR A 2 18.43 -7.93 -43.70
N HIS A 3 17.60 -8.74 -43.03
CA HIS A 3 16.37 -8.27 -42.39
C HIS A 3 16.67 -7.92 -40.93
N LEU A 4 16.63 -6.62 -40.65
CA LEU A 4 16.67 -6.04 -39.31
C LEU A 4 15.24 -6.13 -38.74
N ALA A 5 15.02 -6.96 -37.72
CA ALA A 5 13.75 -7.02 -37.00
C ALA A 5 13.78 -6.02 -35.84
N LEU A 6 12.94 -4.98 -35.92
CA LEU A 6 12.77 -3.97 -34.89
C LEU A 6 11.78 -4.51 -33.84
N LEU A 7 12.26 -4.89 -32.65
CA LEU A 7 11.39 -5.16 -31.50
C LEU A 7 10.89 -3.81 -30.96
N ALA A 8 9.60 -3.52 -31.15
CA ALA A 8 8.92 -2.45 -30.45
C ALA A 8 8.56 -2.94 -29.04
N ALA A 9 9.26 -2.45 -28.02
CA ALA A 9 8.88 -2.65 -26.63
C ALA A 9 7.63 -1.81 -26.34
N LEU A 10 6.49 -2.48 -26.14
CA LEU A 10 5.24 -1.84 -25.72
C LEU A 10 5.33 -1.57 -24.21
N VAL A 11 5.66 -0.34 -23.83
CA VAL A 11 5.57 0.10 -22.43
C VAL A 11 4.09 0.29 -22.11
N LEU A 12 3.53 -0.61 -21.31
CA LEU A 12 2.22 -0.42 -20.68
C LEU A 12 2.36 0.70 -19.64
N GLN A 13 2.00 1.91 -20.03
CA GLN A 13 1.87 3.03 -19.10
C GLN A 13 0.63 2.77 -18.23
N THR A 14 0.83 2.32 -17.01
CA THR A 14 -0.26 2.21 -16.05
C THR A 14 -0.75 3.62 -15.72
N ALA A 15 -2.02 3.91 -16.02
CA ALA A 15 -2.62 5.16 -15.59
C ALA A 15 -2.66 5.16 -14.06
N GLN A 16 -1.91 6.06 -13.44
CA GLN A 16 -2.03 6.25 -11.99
C GLN A 16 -3.46 6.74 -11.69
N PRO A 17 -4.12 6.20 -10.66
CA PRO A 17 -5.43 6.69 -10.26
C PRO A 17 -5.34 8.18 -9.95
N SER A 18 -6.11 8.99 -10.68
CA SER A 18 -6.14 10.43 -10.54
C SER A 18 -7.11 10.85 -9.44
N VAL A 19 -6.65 11.65 -8.48
CA VAL A 19 -7.53 12.34 -7.52
C VAL A 19 -8.10 13.58 -8.18
N MET A 20 -9.41 13.73 -8.12
CA MET A 20 -10.15 14.88 -8.63
C MET A 20 -10.49 15.85 -7.50
N PRO A 21 -10.61 17.16 -7.76
CA PRO A 21 -11.04 18.12 -6.76
C PRO A 21 -12.36 17.80 -6.06
N ALA A 22 -13.33 17.24 -6.78
CA ALA A 22 -14.60 16.78 -6.23
C ALA A 22 -14.42 15.69 -5.16
N ASP A 23 -13.30 14.96 -5.16
CA ASP A 23 -12.99 13.96 -4.15
C ASP A 23 -12.67 14.58 -2.78
N LEU A 24 -12.49 15.91 -2.68
CA LEU A 24 -12.41 16.61 -1.40
C LEU A 24 -13.77 16.76 -0.72
N GLU A 25 -14.86 16.87 -1.47
CA GLU A 25 -16.18 17.20 -0.93
C GLU A 25 -16.72 16.06 -0.08
N GLY A 26 -17.11 16.34 1.17
CA GLY A 26 -17.75 15.42 2.10
C GLY A 26 -17.33 15.66 3.55
N VAL A 27 -17.83 14.80 4.44
CA VAL A 27 -17.49 14.82 5.86
C VAL A 27 -16.31 13.89 6.12
N TRP A 28 -15.38 14.30 6.96
CA TRP A 28 -14.12 13.62 7.24
C TRP A 28 -13.89 13.50 8.75
N ASP A 29 -13.60 12.30 9.21
CA ASP A 29 -13.08 12.04 10.55
C ASP A 29 -11.59 12.39 10.57
N VAL A 30 -11.22 13.32 11.45
CA VAL A 30 -9.86 13.87 11.55
C VAL A 30 -9.21 13.40 12.85
N ALA A 31 -8.05 12.76 12.74
CA ALA A 31 -7.17 12.40 13.84
C ALA A 31 -6.08 13.47 14.01
N LEU A 32 -6.07 14.13 15.17
CA LEU A 32 -5.19 15.24 15.52
C LEU A 32 -4.06 14.77 16.44
N ASP A 33 -2.82 14.88 15.95
CA ASP A 33 -1.62 14.38 16.63
C ASP A 33 -0.89 15.50 17.37
N TYR A 34 -1.43 15.93 18.52
CA TYR A 34 -0.82 16.98 19.35
C TYR A 34 0.45 16.51 20.08
N ASP A 35 0.50 15.24 20.49
CA ASP A 35 1.59 14.66 21.28
C ASP A 35 1.96 13.29 20.69
N PRO A 36 3.21 13.08 20.26
CA PRO A 36 3.64 11.80 19.69
C PRO A 36 3.56 10.61 20.66
N GLY A 37 3.42 10.87 21.97
CA GLY A 37 3.25 9.83 22.99
C GLY A 37 1.80 9.56 23.40
N ALA A 38 0.83 10.32 22.90
CA ALA A 38 -0.58 10.20 23.26
C ALA A 38 -1.43 9.71 22.09
N PRO A 39 -2.58 9.05 22.33
CA PRO A 39 -3.55 8.78 21.28
C PRO A 39 -4.03 10.08 20.61
N PRO A 40 -4.30 10.06 19.29
CA PRO A 40 -4.80 11.24 18.58
C PRO A 40 -6.17 11.67 19.14
N SER A 41 -6.42 12.98 19.16
CA SER A 41 -7.77 13.48 19.42
C SER A 41 -8.60 13.51 18.15
N ALA A 42 -9.91 13.24 18.23
CA ALA A 42 -10.78 13.18 17.06
C ALA A 42 -11.57 14.47 16.87
N THR A 43 -11.76 14.89 15.62
CA THR A 43 -12.73 15.92 15.23
C THR A 43 -13.29 15.65 13.83
N VAL A 44 -14.12 16.56 13.33
CA VAL A 44 -14.74 16.50 12.02
C VAL A 44 -14.32 17.70 11.18
N MET A 45 -14.03 17.41 9.92
CA MET A 45 -13.93 18.39 8.84
C MET A 45 -15.04 18.11 7.84
N ASP A 46 -15.79 19.13 7.44
CA ASP A 46 -16.85 19.02 6.44
C ASP A 46 -16.50 19.95 5.29
N ILE A 47 -16.18 19.38 4.11
CA ILE A 47 -15.92 20.14 2.90
C ILE A 47 -17.18 20.07 2.05
N THR A 48 -17.90 21.18 1.94
CA THR A 48 -19.20 21.20 1.26
C THR A 48 -19.09 21.47 -0.24
N THR A 49 -18.06 22.21 -0.66
CA THR A 49 -17.91 22.66 -2.05
C THR A 49 -16.43 22.73 -2.43
N ALA A 50 -16.06 22.14 -3.57
CA ALA A 50 -14.80 22.35 -4.27
C ALA A 50 -15.08 23.04 -5.62
N GLY A 51 -15.05 24.37 -5.63
CA GLY A 51 -15.41 25.18 -6.80
C GLY A 51 -14.41 25.04 -7.96
N GLU A 52 -14.90 25.15 -9.20
CA GLU A 52 -14.07 25.06 -10.41
C GLU A 52 -12.95 26.11 -10.49
N ASP A 53 -13.06 27.21 -9.74
CA ASP A 53 -12.09 28.29 -9.64
C ASP A 53 -10.97 28.04 -8.61
N GLY A 54 -10.94 26.86 -7.99
CA GLY A 54 -10.01 26.51 -6.93
C GLY A 54 -10.42 27.02 -5.56
N SER A 55 -11.64 27.55 -5.38
CA SER A 55 -12.21 27.88 -4.08
C SER A 55 -12.69 26.63 -3.34
N LEU A 56 -12.66 26.68 -2.00
CA LEU A 56 -13.14 25.60 -1.14
C LEU A 56 -14.09 26.19 -0.10
N GLU A 57 -15.16 25.49 0.22
CA GLU A 57 -16.08 25.85 1.29
C GLU A 57 -16.25 24.67 2.25
N GLY A 58 -16.54 24.97 3.52
CA GLY A 58 -16.64 23.95 4.54
C GLY A 58 -16.39 24.46 5.95
N SER A 59 -16.19 23.52 6.87
CA SER A 59 -15.87 23.78 8.25
C SER A 59 -14.85 22.79 8.82
N PHE A 60 -14.11 23.21 9.83
CA PHE A 60 -13.19 22.38 10.60
C PHE A 60 -13.47 22.60 12.08
N TYR A 61 -13.72 21.52 12.82
CA TYR A 61 -14.10 21.63 14.23
C TYR A 61 -15.38 22.48 14.43
N GLY A 62 -16.29 22.46 13.44
CA GLY A 62 -17.51 23.28 13.42
C GLY A 62 -17.30 24.76 13.09
N THR A 63 -16.06 25.23 12.94
CA THR A 63 -15.74 26.60 12.52
C THR A 63 -15.66 26.67 11.00
N GLN A 64 -16.41 27.61 10.41
CA GLN A 64 -16.43 27.80 8.94
C GLN A 64 -15.07 28.25 8.41
N PHE A 65 -14.75 27.85 7.19
CA PHE A 65 -13.57 28.34 6.48
C PHE A 65 -13.73 29.84 6.18
N GLU A 66 -12.74 30.65 6.53
CA GLU A 66 -12.72 32.09 6.22
C GLU A 66 -12.13 32.37 4.85
N THR A 67 -11.03 31.67 4.54
CA THR A 67 -10.35 31.72 3.25
C THR A 67 -9.84 30.33 2.96
N ALA A 68 -10.26 29.76 1.84
CA ALA A 68 -9.84 28.42 1.46
C ALA A 68 -9.65 28.27 -0.04
N ARG A 69 -8.64 27.50 -0.40
CA ARG A 69 -8.21 27.24 -1.78
C ARG A 69 -7.70 25.82 -1.92
N PHE A 70 -7.85 25.26 -3.11
CA PHE A 70 -7.21 24.00 -3.48
C PHE A 70 -6.51 24.11 -4.84
N ALA A 71 -5.62 23.15 -5.11
CA ALA A 71 -5.01 22.94 -6.41
C ALA A 71 -4.72 21.44 -6.62
N ALA A 72 -5.06 20.93 -7.81
CA ALA A 72 -4.73 19.57 -8.21
C ALA A 72 -3.33 19.49 -8.82
N ARG A 73 -2.63 18.40 -8.51
CA ARG A 73 -1.36 17.98 -9.12
C ARG A 73 -1.41 16.47 -9.38
N GLU A 74 -0.49 15.97 -10.19
CA GLU A 74 -0.42 14.52 -10.45
C GLU A 74 -0.28 13.76 -9.12
N GLY A 75 -1.27 12.89 -8.84
CA GLY A 75 -1.32 12.03 -7.66
C GLY A 75 -1.93 12.63 -6.40
N PHE A 76 -2.28 13.93 -6.34
CA PHE A 76 -2.95 14.51 -5.17
C PHE A 76 -3.70 15.83 -5.43
N VAL A 77 -4.65 16.15 -4.55
CA VAL A 77 -5.24 17.50 -4.45
C VAL A 77 -4.76 18.14 -3.15
N ALA A 78 -4.03 19.26 -3.27
CA ALA A 78 -3.59 20.04 -2.12
C ALA A 78 -4.60 21.14 -1.81
N PHE A 79 -4.80 21.44 -0.54
CA PHE A 79 -5.66 22.52 -0.11
C PHE A 79 -5.11 23.22 1.13
N THR A 80 -5.55 24.47 1.31
CA THR A 80 -5.29 25.28 2.49
C THR A 80 -6.58 26.01 2.87
N PHE A 81 -6.88 26.08 4.16
CA PHE A 81 -7.95 26.92 4.66
C PHE A 81 -7.57 27.60 5.99
N VAL A 82 -8.27 28.68 6.30
CA VAL A 82 -8.11 29.43 7.55
C VAL A 82 -9.39 29.32 8.36
N THR A 83 -9.25 29.04 9.65
CA THR A 83 -10.29 29.26 10.67
C THR A 83 -9.73 30.17 11.76
N SER A 84 -10.57 30.73 12.62
CA SER A 84 -10.10 31.48 13.79
C SER A 84 -10.99 31.26 15.01
N ASP A 85 -10.41 31.51 16.18
CA ASP A 85 -11.13 31.69 17.43
C ASP A 85 -10.60 32.92 18.20
N ASN A 86 -10.97 33.05 19.47
CA ASN A 86 -10.51 34.16 20.32
C ASN A 86 -8.98 34.21 20.53
N SER A 87 -8.25 33.16 20.16
CA SER A 87 -6.79 33.06 20.24
C SER A 87 -6.10 33.53 18.96
N GLY A 88 -6.83 33.66 17.84
CA GLY A 88 -6.30 34.08 16.55
C GLY A 88 -6.49 33.05 15.42
N PRO A 89 -5.79 33.22 14.29
CA PRO A 89 -5.98 32.37 13.13
C PRO A 89 -5.28 31.00 13.28
N TYR A 90 -5.92 30.00 12.68
CA TYR A 90 -5.39 28.68 12.42
C TYR A 90 -5.25 28.50 10.92
N LEU A 91 -4.04 28.20 10.47
CA LEU A 91 -3.75 27.90 9.07
C LEU A 91 -3.67 26.40 8.91
N HIS A 92 -4.61 25.83 8.18
CA HIS A 92 -4.69 24.40 7.91
C HIS A 92 -4.23 24.14 6.48
N SER A 93 -3.44 23.10 6.29
CA SER A 93 -3.09 22.61 4.95
C SER A 93 -3.15 21.11 4.90
N GLY A 94 -3.58 20.55 3.77
CA GLY A 94 -3.71 19.11 3.59
C GLY A 94 -3.49 18.68 2.15
N ARG A 95 -3.24 17.39 1.97
CA ARG A 95 -3.18 16.73 0.66
C ARG A 95 -4.06 15.49 0.70
N LEU A 96 -5.02 15.40 -0.22
CA LEU A 96 -5.79 14.20 -0.49
C LEU A 96 -5.04 13.35 -1.53
N TYR A 97 -4.82 12.09 -1.19
CA TYR A 97 -4.21 11.09 -2.07
C TYR A 97 -5.28 10.14 -2.64
N SER A 98 -4.87 9.34 -3.63
CA SER A 98 -5.75 8.40 -4.35
C SER A 98 -6.33 7.27 -3.49
N ASP A 99 -5.77 7.06 -2.29
CA ASP A 99 -6.26 6.10 -1.30
C ASP A 99 -7.32 6.68 -0.37
N GLY A 100 -7.78 7.92 -0.62
CA GLY A 100 -8.78 8.57 0.22
C GLY A 100 -8.24 9.03 1.58
N LEU A 101 -6.93 8.99 1.81
CA LEU A 101 -6.30 9.57 2.98
C LEU A 101 -6.00 11.04 2.73
N ILE A 102 -6.38 11.89 3.69
CA ILE A 102 -5.84 13.23 3.80
C ILE A 102 -4.72 13.23 4.84
N VAL A 103 -3.56 13.78 4.47
CA VAL A 103 -2.49 14.11 5.42
C VAL A 103 -2.35 15.61 5.47
N GLY A 104 -2.38 16.19 6.67
CA GLY A 104 -2.37 17.62 6.85
C GLY A 104 -1.66 18.10 8.12
N GLN A 105 -1.69 19.41 8.31
CA GLN A 105 -1.14 20.10 9.46
C GLN A 105 -1.92 21.38 9.76
N THR A 106 -1.86 21.82 11.01
CA THR A 106 -2.45 23.08 11.49
C THR A 106 -1.36 23.89 12.18
N LEU A 107 -1.14 25.13 11.74
CA LEU A 107 -0.32 26.13 12.44
C LEU A 107 -1.23 27.12 13.16
N SER A 108 -1.09 27.24 14.48
CA SER A 108 -1.69 28.31 15.26
C SER A 108 -0.61 29.27 15.74
N THR A 109 -0.60 30.49 15.21
CA THR A 109 0.32 31.53 15.69
C THR A 109 -0.14 32.12 17.02
N GLY A 110 -1.44 32.05 17.31
CA GLY A 110 -2.03 32.54 18.56
C GLY A 110 -1.80 31.62 19.75
N ARG A 111 -1.75 30.30 19.50
CA ARG A 111 -1.52 29.27 20.52
C ARG A 111 -0.13 28.63 20.47
N ASP A 112 0.72 29.11 19.57
CA ASP A 112 2.13 28.71 19.40
C ASP A 112 2.33 27.20 19.21
N PHE A 113 1.63 26.61 18.22
CA PHE A 113 1.80 25.20 17.89
C PHE A 113 1.72 24.90 16.40
N LEU A 114 2.39 23.81 16.01
CA LEU A 114 2.20 23.10 14.74
C LEU A 114 1.71 21.68 15.06
N MET A 115 0.59 21.28 14.48
CA MET A 115 -0.02 19.98 14.74
C MET A 115 -0.26 19.22 13.43
N PRO A 116 0.38 18.07 13.21
CA PRO A 116 0.01 17.16 12.13
C PRO A 116 -1.34 16.49 12.40
N TRP A 117 -2.01 16.08 11.32
CA TRP A 117 -3.25 15.34 11.40
C TRP A 117 -3.48 14.50 10.15
N THR A 118 -4.32 13.48 10.28
CA THR A 118 -4.82 12.69 9.15
C THR A 118 -6.34 12.73 9.13
N ALA A 119 -6.94 12.52 7.96
CA ALA A 119 -8.40 12.40 7.89
C ALA A 119 -8.86 11.35 6.88
N ARG A 120 -9.97 10.69 7.20
CA ARG A 120 -10.68 9.76 6.32
C ARG A 120 -12.15 10.16 6.21
N ARG A 121 -12.74 9.94 5.04
CA ARG A 121 -14.12 10.30 4.75
C ARG A 121 -15.09 9.50 5.62
N GLN A 122 -16.00 10.18 6.31
CA GLN A 122 -17.11 9.53 7.02
C GLN A 122 -17.96 8.75 6.03
N GLY A 123 -18.26 7.50 6.36
CA GLY A 123 -18.99 6.62 5.46
C GLY A 123 -18.15 6.05 4.31
N ALA A 124 -16.83 6.32 4.23
CA ALA A 124 -15.92 5.34 3.66
C ALA A 124 -16.12 4.06 4.51
N SER A 125 -16.69 3.03 3.89
CA SER A 125 -17.40 1.99 4.63
C SER A 125 -16.53 1.32 5.69
N PRO A 126 -17.03 1.10 6.91
CA PRO A 126 -16.45 0.13 7.85
C PRO A 126 -16.30 -1.27 7.23
N VAL A 127 -17.12 -1.57 6.21
CA VAL A 127 -17.03 -2.79 5.39
C VAL A 127 -15.83 -2.78 4.46
N ALA A 128 -15.38 -1.62 3.94
CA ALA A 128 -14.12 -1.53 3.21
C ALA A 128 -12.96 -1.76 4.16
N ASP A 129 -12.97 -1.17 5.36
CA ASP A 129 -11.97 -1.44 6.40
C ASP A 129 -12.01 -2.92 6.86
N GLU A 130 -13.19 -3.54 6.98
CA GLU A 130 -13.34 -4.96 7.35
C GLU A 130 -12.92 -5.90 6.23
N ALA A 131 -13.27 -5.60 4.97
CA ALA A 131 -12.87 -6.37 3.81
C ALA A 131 -11.35 -6.24 3.55
N GLU A 132 -10.79 -5.05 3.71
CA GLU A 132 -9.34 -4.82 3.67
C GLU A 132 -8.65 -5.54 4.84
N ALA A 133 -9.18 -5.46 6.06
CA ALA A 133 -8.67 -6.22 7.19
C ALA A 133 -8.74 -7.75 6.95
N ALA A 134 -9.83 -8.25 6.37
CA ALA A 134 -10.01 -9.65 6.02
C ALA A 134 -9.01 -10.08 4.94
N LEU A 135 -8.80 -9.25 3.91
CA LEU A 135 -7.82 -9.50 2.86
C LEU A 135 -6.38 -9.48 3.40
N ALA A 136 -6.06 -8.55 4.29
CA ALA A 136 -4.78 -8.47 4.97
C ALA A 136 -4.53 -9.71 5.86
N ALA A 137 -5.55 -10.16 6.59
CA ALA A 137 -5.51 -11.39 7.37
C ALA A 137 -5.32 -12.61 6.45
N LEU A 138 -6.02 -12.68 5.32
CA LEU A 138 -5.87 -13.75 4.34
C LEU A 138 -4.42 -13.83 3.83
N ALA A 139 -3.83 -12.69 3.43
CA ALA A 139 -2.46 -12.64 2.95
C ALA A 139 -1.43 -13.10 4.00
N THR A 140 -1.56 -12.60 5.23
CA THR A 140 -0.59 -12.89 6.31
C THR A 140 -0.76 -14.30 6.89
N ASN A 141 -1.98 -14.79 7.04
CA ASN A 141 -2.27 -16.14 7.51
C ASN A 141 -1.80 -17.18 6.50
N GLN A 142 -2.11 -16.98 5.22
CA GLN A 142 -1.68 -17.91 4.18
C GLN A 142 -0.15 -18.00 4.15
N MET A 143 0.56 -16.86 4.18
CA MET A 143 2.02 -16.87 4.19
C MET A 143 2.60 -17.57 5.42
N THR A 144 1.98 -17.37 6.59
CA THR A 144 2.38 -18.09 7.81
C THR A 144 2.21 -19.60 7.65
N ALA A 145 1.09 -20.04 7.08
CA ALA A 145 0.85 -21.46 6.80
C ALA A 145 1.91 -22.03 5.86
N TYR A 146 2.19 -21.34 4.74
CA TYR A 146 3.19 -21.77 3.77
C TYR A 146 4.60 -21.83 4.38
N VAL A 147 5.05 -20.77 5.05
CA VAL A 147 6.43 -20.63 5.52
C VAL A 147 6.69 -21.37 6.82
N MET A 148 5.80 -21.25 7.80
CA MET A 148 6.04 -21.75 9.15
C MET A 148 5.41 -23.12 9.40
N ALA A 149 4.32 -23.44 8.71
CA ALA A 149 3.66 -24.75 8.83
C ALA A 149 3.99 -25.70 7.66
N HIS A 150 4.81 -25.25 6.70
CA HIS A 150 5.16 -26.00 5.49
C HIS A 150 3.95 -26.51 4.71
N ASP A 151 2.92 -25.68 4.64
CA ASP A 151 1.66 -26.00 3.97
C ASP A 151 1.63 -25.45 2.55
N ASP A 152 2.14 -26.23 1.60
CA ASP A 152 2.08 -25.89 0.16
C ASP A 152 0.63 -25.78 -0.33
N ALA A 153 -0.31 -26.54 0.26
CA ALA A 153 -1.71 -26.50 -0.14
C ALA A 153 -2.35 -25.15 0.15
N SER A 154 -1.88 -24.43 1.19
CA SER A 154 -2.34 -23.07 1.48
C SER A 154 -2.14 -22.08 0.32
N ILE A 155 -1.06 -22.24 -0.47
CA ILE A 155 -0.89 -21.47 -1.72
C ILE A 155 -1.80 -22.05 -2.79
N ARG A 156 -1.79 -23.38 -2.97
CA ARG A 156 -2.50 -24.06 -4.06
C ARG A 156 -4.00 -23.78 -4.08
N ASP A 157 -4.61 -23.77 -2.89
CA ASP A 157 -6.04 -23.57 -2.72
C ASP A 157 -6.44 -22.09 -2.84
N LEU A 158 -5.51 -21.17 -2.55
CA LEU A 158 -5.75 -19.72 -2.64
C LEU A 158 -5.37 -19.14 -4.00
N ALA A 159 -4.43 -19.75 -4.72
CA ALA A 159 -3.87 -19.19 -5.94
C ALA A 159 -4.88 -19.17 -7.10
N HIS A 160 -4.83 -18.09 -7.87
CA HIS A 160 -5.44 -18.04 -9.19
C HIS A 160 -4.65 -18.98 -10.15
N PRO A 161 -5.28 -19.59 -11.17
CA PRO A 161 -4.56 -20.44 -12.13
C PRO A 161 -3.36 -19.77 -12.81
N ASP A 162 -3.44 -18.45 -13.01
CA ASP A 162 -2.35 -17.62 -13.57
C ASP A 162 -1.38 -17.08 -12.49
N TYR A 163 -1.29 -17.75 -11.33
CA TYR A 163 -0.46 -17.28 -10.23
C TYR A 163 1.03 -17.19 -10.61
N LEU A 164 1.63 -16.06 -10.23
CA LEU A 164 3.06 -15.81 -10.40
C LEU A 164 3.68 -15.28 -9.10
N LEU A 165 4.79 -15.90 -8.70
CA LEU A 165 5.67 -15.43 -7.64
C LEU A 165 6.98 -14.90 -8.22
N VAL A 166 7.39 -13.73 -7.75
CA VAL A 166 8.70 -13.14 -7.99
C VAL A 166 9.48 -13.14 -6.66
N LEU A 167 10.44 -14.04 -6.53
CA LEU A 167 11.32 -14.12 -5.37
C LEU A 167 12.43 -13.07 -5.42
N ALA A 168 13.07 -12.82 -4.29
CA ALA A 168 14.31 -12.05 -4.19
C ALA A 168 15.49 -12.93 -4.65
N PRO A 169 15.76 -13.11 -5.96
CA PRO A 169 16.53 -12.13 -6.75
C PRO A 169 16.00 -11.96 -8.19
N GLY A 170 14.67 -11.94 -8.38
CA GLY A 170 14.01 -11.92 -9.68
C GLY A 170 13.69 -13.30 -10.25
N VAL A 171 13.77 -14.36 -9.44
CA VAL A 171 13.36 -15.71 -9.83
C VAL A 171 11.84 -15.76 -9.92
N LEU A 172 11.33 -16.34 -11.00
CA LEU A 172 9.90 -16.51 -11.25
C LEU A 172 9.48 -17.94 -10.90
N GLU A 173 8.41 -18.08 -10.13
CA GLU A 173 7.78 -19.35 -9.81
C GLU A 173 6.30 -19.30 -10.17
N SER A 174 5.84 -20.30 -10.93
CA SER A 174 4.43 -20.52 -11.23
C SER A 174 3.77 -21.40 -10.16
N LEU A 175 2.43 -21.50 -10.19
CA LEU A 175 1.68 -22.39 -9.30
C LEU A 175 2.16 -23.86 -9.35
N GLU A 176 2.52 -24.36 -10.53
CA GLU A 176 3.00 -25.74 -10.70
C GLU A 176 4.31 -26.03 -9.96
N MET A 177 5.08 -24.99 -9.65
CA MET A 177 6.38 -25.10 -8.99
C MET A 177 6.29 -25.08 -7.46
N VAL A 178 5.11 -24.83 -6.89
CA VAL A 178 4.91 -24.66 -5.44
C VAL A 178 5.03 -25.98 -4.67
N ASP A 179 4.77 -27.12 -5.31
CA ASP A 179 4.78 -28.40 -4.59
C ASP A 179 6.19 -28.77 -4.09
N GLY A 180 6.32 -28.91 -2.77
CA GLY A 180 7.56 -29.26 -2.09
C GLY A 180 8.48 -28.07 -1.79
N THR A 181 8.16 -26.85 -2.21
CA THR A 181 9.04 -25.70 -2.00
C THR A 181 9.10 -25.25 -0.55
N SER A 182 8.00 -25.33 0.20
CA SER A 182 8.01 -24.95 1.62
C SER A 182 8.93 -25.84 2.47
N THR A 183 9.18 -27.08 2.06
CA THR A 183 10.08 -27.98 2.80
C THR A 183 11.53 -27.50 2.82
N ASN A 184 11.89 -26.59 1.90
CA ASN A 184 13.21 -25.98 1.85
C ASN A 184 13.35 -24.74 2.76
N VAL A 185 12.32 -24.39 3.53
CA VAL A 185 12.25 -23.15 4.31
C VAL A 185 12.35 -23.44 5.80
N GLU A 186 13.50 -23.16 6.42
CA GLU A 186 13.73 -23.38 7.85
C GLU A 186 13.86 -22.02 8.57
N LEU A 187 12.72 -21.39 8.88
CA LEU A 187 12.69 -20.12 9.59
C LEU A 187 12.48 -20.30 11.09
N THR A 188 13.26 -19.58 11.88
CA THR A 188 13.12 -19.53 13.34
C THR A 188 12.31 -18.30 13.79
N ARG A 189 12.16 -17.31 12.90
CA ARG A 189 11.38 -16.10 13.14
C ARG A 189 10.69 -15.64 11.87
N TRP A 190 9.44 -15.23 12.01
CA TRP A 190 8.59 -14.70 10.94
C TRP A 190 7.60 -13.69 11.51
N ASP A 191 8.01 -12.43 11.57
CA ASP A 191 7.20 -11.33 12.09
C ASP A 191 6.66 -10.50 10.92
N GLN A 192 5.33 -10.38 10.82
CA GLN A 192 4.67 -9.67 9.73
C GLN A 192 4.02 -8.36 10.22
N SER A 193 4.10 -7.31 9.42
CA SER A 193 3.41 -6.04 9.64
C SER A 193 2.77 -5.59 8.33
N VAL A 194 1.45 -5.51 8.30
CA VAL A 194 0.71 -4.97 7.15
C VAL A 194 1.03 -3.47 7.05
N LEU A 195 1.57 -3.04 5.92
CA LEU A 195 1.88 -1.64 5.65
C LEU A 195 0.71 -0.92 5.00
N ASP A 196 0.02 -1.61 4.08
CA ASP A 196 -1.07 -1.06 3.29
C ASP A 196 -1.95 -2.21 2.81
N THR A 197 -3.26 -1.97 2.75
CA THR A 197 -4.21 -2.86 2.09
C THR A 197 -5.23 -2.00 1.37
N ARG A 198 -5.53 -2.35 0.13
CA ARG A 198 -6.44 -1.59 -0.73
C ARG A 198 -7.27 -2.53 -1.56
N ILE A 199 -8.56 -2.24 -1.67
CA ILE A 199 -9.45 -2.91 -2.62
C ILE A 199 -9.94 -1.90 -3.66
N VAL A 200 -9.72 -2.21 -4.94
CA VAL A 200 -10.17 -1.41 -6.08
C VAL A 200 -10.98 -2.32 -7.01
N GLY A 201 -12.30 -2.23 -6.91
CA GLY A 201 -13.22 -3.11 -7.63
C GLY A 201 -13.05 -4.57 -7.20
N ASP A 202 -12.57 -5.39 -8.13
CA ASP A 202 -12.32 -6.82 -7.94
C ASP A 202 -10.83 -7.16 -7.79
N THR A 203 -10.00 -6.14 -7.52
CA THR A 203 -8.57 -6.31 -7.25
C THR A 203 -8.26 -5.86 -5.83
N GLY A 204 -7.52 -6.68 -5.10
CA GLY A 204 -7.03 -6.39 -3.77
C GLY A 204 -5.52 -6.36 -3.76
N ILE A 205 -4.90 -5.36 -3.11
CA ILE A 205 -3.45 -5.28 -2.97
C ILE A 205 -3.12 -5.21 -1.50
N VAL A 206 -2.24 -6.10 -1.04
CA VAL A 206 -1.73 -6.11 0.34
C VAL A 206 -0.22 -5.97 0.29
N THR A 207 0.31 -4.96 0.97
CA THR A 207 1.76 -4.78 1.15
C THR A 207 2.13 -5.08 2.60
N VAL A 208 3.07 -5.99 2.79
CA VAL A 208 3.50 -6.49 4.09
C VAL A 208 5.00 -6.27 4.24
N ARG A 209 5.42 -5.75 5.39
CA ARG A 209 6.82 -5.85 5.83
C ARG A 209 6.98 -7.13 6.62
N VAL A 210 8.03 -7.87 6.31
CA VAL A 210 8.43 -9.05 7.06
C VAL A 210 9.80 -8.83 7.68
N ASP A 211 9.92 -9.13 8.97
CA ASP A 211 11.19 -9.29 9.65
C ASP A 211 11.35 -10.80 9.97
N ALA A 212 12.37 -11.43 9.40
CA ALA A 212 12.56 -12.88 9.44
C ALA A 212 13.94 -13.27 9.98
N ALA A 213 14.11 -14.55 10.32
CA ALA A 213 15.41 -15.16 10.56
C ALA A 213 15.35 -16.66 10.23
N GLY A 214 16.39 -17.17 9.58
CA GLY A 214 16.50 -18.59 9.26
C GLY A 214 17.19 -18.83 7.93
N ILE A 215 16.94 -20.00 7.35
CA ILE A 215 17.54 -20.42 6.10
C ILE A 215 16.49 -20.88 5.09
N VAL A 216 16.75 -20.66 3.80
CA VAL A 216 15.97 -21.20 2.69
C VAL A 216 16.93 -21.89 1.73
N SER A 217 16.67 -23.16 1.43
CA SER A 217 17.54 -24.01 0.60
C SER A 217 19.00 -24.00 1.07
N GLY A 218 19.21 -24.04 2.39
CA GLY A 218 20.53 -24.01 3.02
C GLY A 218 21.23 -22.64 3.02
N ARG A 219 20.55 -21.57 2.63
CA ARG A 219 21.12 -20.20 2.57
C ARG A 219 20.46 -19.27 3.57
N PRO A 220 21.17 -18.30 4.15
CA PRO A 220 20.56 -17.28 5.00
C PRO A 220 19.42 -16.56 4.27
N PHE A 221 18.26 -16.50 4.92
CA PHE A 221 17.11 -15.76 4.41
C PHE A 221 17.28 -14.26 4.72
N PRO A 222 16.86 -13.34 3.83
CA PRO A 222 16.95 -11.91 4.11
C PRO A 222 16.23 -11.54 5.43
N GLU A 223 16.89 -10.76 6.27
CA GLU A 223 16.35 -10.39 7.58
C GLU A 223 15.08 -9.53 7.47
N ARG A 224 14.96 -8.74 6.39
CA ARG A 224 13.83 -7.85 6.17
C ARG A 224 13.41 -7.80 4.70
N LEU A 225 12.12 -7.98 4.46
CA LEU A 225 11.52 -7.92 3.13
C LEU A 225 10.26 -7.04 3.11
N ILE A 226 9.96 -6.49 1.94
CA ILE A 226 8.62 -6.08 1.55
C ILE A 226 8.05 -7.15 0.64
N ILE A 227 6.83 -7.59 0.96
CA ILE A 227 6.06 -8.51 0.15
C ILE A 227 4.81 -7.77 -0.34
N SER A 228 4.60 -7.78 -1.65
CA SER A 228 3.37 -7.28 -2.26
C SER A 228 2.57 -8.46 -2.78
N HIS A 229 1.31 -8.53 -2.38
CA HIS A 229 0.34 -9.50 -2.83
C HIS A 229 -0.71 -8.79 -3.67
N VAL A 230 -1.06 -9.39 -4.81
CA VAL A 230 -2.18 -8.97 -5.64
C VAL A 230 -3.19 -10.11 -5.64
N PHE A 231 -4.40 -9.79 -5.22
CA PHE A 231 -5.56 -10.66 -5.21
C PHE A 231 -6.56 -10.20 -6.26
N VAL A 232 -7.30 -11.16 -6.81
CA VAL A 232 -8.43 -10.93 -7.70
C VAL A 232 -9.63 -11.75 -7.23
N ARG A 233 -10.84 -11.35 -7.61
CA ARG A 233 -12.04 -12.16 -7.44
C ARG A 233 -12.91 -12.06 -8.69
N GLU A 234 -13.68 -13.10 -9.00
CA GLU A 234 -14.56 -13.10 -10.17
C GLU A 234 -15.94 -12.50 -9.83
N GLY A 235 -15.96 -11.19 -9.62
CA GLY A 235 -17.16 -10.44 -9.31
C GLY A 235 -17.53 -10.38 -7.82
N GLU A 236 -18.64 -9.70 -7.54
CA GLU A 236 -19.06 -9.39 -6.18
C GLU A 236 -19.48 -10.65 -5.41
N GLY A 237 -18.84 -10.87 -4.26
CA GLY A 237 -19.13 -12.01 -3.38
C GLY A 237 -18.35 -13.30 -3.71
N ALA A 238 -17.54 -13.32 -4.75
CA ALA A 238 -16.58 -14.40 -4.99
C ALA A 238 -15.41 -14.34 -3.99
N ASP A 239 -14.81 -15.49 -3.70
CA ASP A 239 -13.62 -15.59 -2.86
C ASP A 239 -12.42 -14.92 -3.54
N TRP A 240 -11.56 -14.33 -2.72
CA TRP A 240 -10.30 -13.75 -3.20
C TRP A 240 -9.32 -14.86 -3.57
N GLN A 241 -8.68 -14.72 -4.73
CA GLN A 241 -7.62 -15.58 -5.22
C GLN A 241 -6.32 -14.80 -5.36
N LEU A 242 -5.21 -15.39 -4.93
CA LEU A 242 -3.89 -14.80 -5.05
C LEU A 242 -3.40 -14.91 -6.50
N LEU A 243 -3.29 -13.79 -7.21
CA LEU A 243 -2.82 -13.73 -8.59
C LEU A 243 -1.32 -13.51 -8.68
N HIS A 244 -0.76 -12.64 -7.85
CA HIS A 244 0.65 -12.30 -7.97
C HIS A 244 1.26 -11.99 -6.62
N ARG A 245 2.53 -12.36 -6.47
CA ARG A 245 3.33 -12.06 -5.30
C ARG A 245 4.73 -11.61 -5.70
N THR A 246 5.24 -10.58 -5.06
CA THR A 246 6.65 -10.17 -5.18
C THR A 246 7.27 -10.03 -3.81
N MET A 247 8.51 -10.51 -3.66
CA MET A 247 9.31 -10.40 -2.45
C MET A 247 10.56 -9.57 -2.75
N THR A 248 10.70 -8.43 -2.09
CA THR A 248 11.81 -7.50 -2.26
C THR A 248 12.55 -7.34 -0.93
N PRO A 249 13.84 -7.70 -0.82
CA PRO A 249 14.58 -7.45 0.40
C PRO A 249 14.80 -5.96 0.60
N ILE A 250 14.69 -5.48 1.84
CA ILE A 250 15.01 -4.08 2.20
C ILE A 250 16.51 -3.94 2.43
N THR A 251 17.11 -4.96 3.02
CA THR A 251 18.56 -5.08 3.24
C THR A 251 18.98 -6.44 2.75
N VAL A 252 20.02 -6.47 1.92
CA VAL A 252 20.56 -7.71 1.37
C VAL A 252 21.94 -7.93 1.98
N PRO A 253 22.18 -9.05 2.68
CA PRO A 253 23.54 -9.44 3.05
C PRO A 253 24.40 -9.53 1.79
N GLU A 254 25.65 -9.05 1.86
CA GLU A 254 26.58 -9.04 0.70
C GLU A 254 26.70 -10.44 0.05
N GLU A 255 26.73 -11.49 0.88
CA GLU A 255 26.79 -12.91 0.50
C GLU A 255 25.58 -13.41 -0.32
N PHE A 256 24.45 -12.70 -0.30
CA PHE A 256 23.24 -13.09 -1.02
C PHE A 256 23.33 -12.81 -2.54
N TYR A 257 24.12 -11.81 -2.96
CA TYR A 257 24.25 -11.41 -4.36
C TYR A 257 25.47 -12.00 -5.09
N GLU A 258 26.51 -12.38 -4.36
CA GLU A 258 27.76 -12.89 -4.96
C GLU A 258 27.56 -14.14 -5.83
N ASP A 259 26.49 -14.91 -5.58
CA ASP A 259 26.22 -16.16 -6.30
C ASP A 259 25.14 -16.04 -7.41
N VAL A 260 24.25 -15.03 -7.34
CA VAL A 260 23.23 -14.80 -8.38
C VAL A 260 23.89 -14.34 -9.67
N THR A 261 24.92 -13.50 -9.58
CA THR A 261 25.70 -13.07 -10.76
C THR A 261 26.75 -14.11 -11.19
N GLY A 262 27.14 -15.02 -10.29
CA GLY A 262 28.14 -16.07 -10.55
C GLY A 262 27.61 -17.33 -11.23
N ARG A 263 26.32 -17.66 -11.07
CA ARG A 263 25.71 -18.88 -11.67
C ARG A 263 24.50 -18.64 -12.60
N ALA A 264 23.85 -17.48 -12.58
CA ALA A 264 22.61 -17.27 -13.35
C ALA A 264 22.79 -17.08 -14.89
N LEU A 265 24.01 -17.18 -15.42
CA LEU A 265 24.23 -17.31 -16.88
C LEU A 265 24.80 -18.68 -17.29
N GLY A 266 24.70 -19.69 -16.42
CA GLY A 266 24.97 -21.09 -16.74
C GLY A 266 23.88 -21.74 -17.60
N TRP A 267 23.44 -21.08 -18.67
CA TRP A 267 22.91 -21.78 -19.84
C TRP A 267 24.14 -22.29 -20.59
N ALA A 268 24.59 -23.49 -20.22
CA ALA A 268 25.51 -24.20 -21.09
C ALA A 268 24.79 -24.36 -22.44
N ALA A 269 25.30 -23.68 -23.47
CA ALA A 269 25.07 -24.13 -24.82
C ALA A 269 25.57 -25.58 -24.87
N GLU A 270 24.64 -26.51 -25.08
CA GLU A 270 24.99 -27.85 -25.51
C GLU A 270 25.73 -27.72 -26.86
N ASP A 271 26.99 -28.14 -26.89
CA ASP A 271 27.74 -28.43 -28.12
C ASP A 271 27.29 -29.78 -28.71
#